data_AF-A0A397V2Q2-F1
#
_entry.id   AF-A0A397V2Q2-F1
#
_cell.length_a   1.000
_cell.length_b   1.000
_cell.length_c   1.000
_cell.angle_alpha   90.00
_cell.angle_beta   90.00
_cell.angle_gamma   90.00
#
_symmetry.space_group_name_H-M   'P 1'
#
loop_
_entity.id
_entity.type
_entity.pdbx_description
1 polymer ?
#
loop_
_entity_poly.entity_id
_entity_poly.type
_entity_poly.pdbx_seq_one_letter_code
_entity_poly.pdbx_strand_id
1 'polypeptide(L)'
;MGKSSGHPMFLSLGNIPNHQRNKPESKALIGYLPILKAMDSKAKNSDKFRTAQREVFQKCLSTLLEPIVEGPELHFVVRGDIITFIPRISIIIADMIEADKFTNVYQPSCSRRPCAKCLVSRDDLNNTNLTEIIPRTLDAMKQAINSGEDKDYSIHPEKNAFWEIRYRHGFELILVSKIGLRTAYYL
;
A
#
# COMPACT_ATOMS: atom_id res chain seq x y z
N MET A 1 12.94 -2.94 -22.33
CA MET A 1 13.21 -2.05 -21.17
C MET A 1 13.59 -2.89 -19.96
N GLY A 2 14.63 -2.46 -19.25
CA GLY A 2 15.59 -3.29 -18.53
C GLY A 2 15.06 -4.01 -17.28
N LYS A 3 15.46 -5.27 -17.12
CA LYS A 3 15.32 -6.06 -15.88
C LYS A 3 16.23 -5.55 -14.74
N SER A 4 16.82 -4.37 -14.88
CA SER A 4 17.91 -3.84 -14.05
C SER A 4 17.64 -2.48 -13.40
N SER A 5 16.53 -1.79 -13.71
CA SER A 5 16.31 -0.38 -13.33
C SER A 5 15.35 -0.13 -12.16
N GLY A 6 14.94 -1.14 -11.40
CA GLY A 6 14.00 -1.00 -10.27
C GLY A 6 12.53 -1.17 -10.67
N HIS A 7 11.63 -1.22 -9.68
CA HIS A 7 10.18 -1.34 -9.92
C HIS A 7 9.58 0.06 -10.15
N PRO A 8 9.01 0.37 -11.34
CA PRO A 8 8.50 1.70 -11.64
C PRO A 8 7.25 2.02 -10.81
N MET A 9 7.15 3.27 -10.35
CA MET A 9 6.05 3.79 -9.54
C MET A 9 5.26 4.84 -10.32
N PHE A 10 3.94 4.69 -10.36
CA PHE A 10 3.07 5.54 -11.16
C PHE A 10 1.99 6.21 -10.33
N LEU A 11 1.95 7.52 -10.36
CA LEU A 11 0.89 8.33 -9.77
C LEU A 11 -0.27 8.51 -10.75
N SER A 12 -1.49 8.35 -10.28
CA SER A 12 -2.72 8.61 -11.04
C SER A 12 -3.86 9.02 -10.11
N LEU A 13 -4.91 9.62 -10.67
CA LEU A 13 -6.11 9.95 -9.91
C LEU A 13 -7.06 8.75 -9.82
N GLY A 14 -7.27 8.26 -8.61
CA GLY A 14 -8.21 7.20 -8.27
C GLY A 14 -9.68 7.56 -8.55
N ASN A 15 -10.02 8.85 -8.64
CA ASN A 15 -11.36 9.32 -9.00
C ASN A 15 -11.69 9.06 -10.48
N ILE A 16 -10.69 8.90 -11.35
CA ILE A 16 -10.89 8.68 -12.79
C ILE A 16 -11.35 7.22 -13.05
N PRO A 17 -12.33 6.97 -13.95
CA PRO A 17 -12.75 5.62 -14.33
C PRO A 17 -11.59 4.73 -14.79
N ASN A 18 -11.65 3.42 -14.51
CA ASN A 18 -10.54 2.49 -14.80
C ASN A 18 -10.08 2.52 -16.27
N HIS A 19 -11.02 2.63 -17.23
CA HIS A 19 -10.68 2.66 -18.65
C HIS A 19 -9.88 3.91 -19.06
N GLN A 20 -10.12 5.06 -18.43
CA GLN A 20 -9.31 6.27 -18.64
C GLN A 20 -8.00 6.17 -17.85
N ARG A 21 -8.07 5.78 -16.56
CA ARG A 21 -6.90 5.70 -15.68
C ARG A 21 -5.83 4.73 -16.20
N ASN A 22 -6.23 3.70 -16.94
CA ASN A 22 -5.30 2.73 -17.50
C ASN A 22 -4.46 3.28 -18.67
N LYS A 23 -4.88 4.38 -19.28
CA LYS A 23 -4.15 4.99 -20.38
C LYS A 23 -2.84 5.64 -19.89
N PRO A 24 -1.76 5.62 -20.68
CA PRO A 24 -0.48 6.20 -20.29
C PRO A 24 -0.56 7.66 -19.84
N GLU A 25 -1.37 8.48 -20.51
CA GLU A 25 -1.55 9.90 -20.21
C GLU A 25 -2.22 10.20 -18.87
N SER A 26 -2.87 9.19 -18.27
CA SER A 26 -3.51 9.32 -16.94
C SER A 26 -2.57 8.92 -15.79
N LYS A 27 -1.31 8.63 -16.09
CA LYS A 27 -0.30 8.16 -15.13
C LYS A 27 0.98 8.98 -15.27
N ALA A 28 1.53 9.45 -14.16
CA ALA A 28 2.85 10.06 -14.10
C ALA A 28 3.83 9.07 -13.46
N LEU A 29 4.95 8.79 -14.12
CA LEU A 29 6.06 8.07 -13.49
C LEU A 29 6.68 8.97 -12.43
N ILE A 30 6.67 8.55 -11.17
CA ILE A 30 7.21 9.34 -10.05
C ILE A 30 8.57 8.83 -9.56
N GLY A 31 8.93 7.59 -9.88
CA GLY A 31 10.23 7.04 -9.50
C GLY A 31 10.37 5.55 -9.75
N TYR A 32 11.50 5.00 -9.31
CA TYR A 32 11.80 3.57 -9.33
C TYR A 32 12.18 3.10 -7.94
N LEU A 33 11.54 2.04 -7.47
CA LEU A 33 11.88 1.41 -6.20
C LEU A 33 13.10 0.50 -6.38
N PRO A 34 14.08 0.58 -5.47
CA PRO A 34 15.30 -0.20 -5.59
C PRO A 34 15.02 -1.71 -5.47
N ILE A 35 15.75 -2.50 -6.25
CA ILE A 35 15.76 -3.97 -6.12
C ILE A 35 17.07 -4.36 -5.45
N LEU A 36 17.01 -4.72 -4.17
CA LEU A 36 18.18 -5.26 -3.47
C LEU A 36 18.58 -6.61 -4.06
N LYS A 37 19.88 -6.78 -4.30
CA LYS A 37 20.47 -8.03 -4.76
C LYS A 37 21.20 -8.70 -3.59
N ALA A 38 20.89 -9.96 -3.35
CA ALA A 38 21.65 -10.79 -2.42
C ALA A 38 22.95 -11.27 -3.09
N MET A 39 23.97 -11.54 -2.29
CA MET A 39 25.24 -12.11 -2.78
C MET A 39 25.06 -13.55 -3.27
N ASP A 40 24.21 -14.32 -2.60
CA ASP A 40 23.90 -15.71 -2.95
C ASP A 40 22.45 -16.08 -2.56
N SER A 41 22.04 -17.31 -2.87
CA SER A 41 20.70 -17.83 -2.57
C SER A 41 20.43 -17.99 -1.07
N LYS A 42 21.46 -18.26 -0.26
CA LYS A 42 21.34 -18.42 1.19
C LYS A 42 21.04 -17.07 1.85
N ALA A 43 21.80 -16.04 1.47
CA ALA A 43 21.59 -14.66 1.88
C ALA A 43 20.20 -14.17 1.45
N LYS A 44 19.78 -14.47 0.22
CA LYS A 44 18.45 -14.11 -0.30
C LYS A 44 17.30 -14.64 0.56
N ASN A 45 17.45 -15.85 1.09
CA ASN A 45 16.42 -16.51 1.90
C ASN A 45 16.53 -16.20 3.40
N SER A 46 17.56 -15.46 3.83
CA SER A 46 17.73 -15.07 5.22
C SER A 46 16.69 -14.05 5.66
N ASP A 47 16.21 -14.16 6.90
CA ASP A 47 15.28 -13.17 7.46
C ASP A 47 15.89 -11.77 7.50
N LYS A 48 17.19 -11.67 7.78
CA LYS A 48 17.93 -10.39 7.74
C LYS A 48 17.82 -9.70 6.39
N PHE A 49 17.98 -10.43 5.28
CA PHE A 49 17.85 -9.84 3.94
C PHE A 49 16.40 -9.46 3.62
N ARG A 50 15.43 -10.29 4.01
CA ARG A 50 14.01 -10.00 3.82
C ARG A 50 13.58 -8.75 4.59
N THR A 51 14.04 -8.59 5.83
CA THR A 51 13.83 -7.37 6.64
C THR A 51 14.50 -6.16 6.00
N ALA A 52 15.77 -6.26 5.60
CA ALA A 52 16.44 -5.16 4.90
C ALA A 52 15.72 -4.73 3.62
N GLN A 53 15.17 -5.70 2.86
CA GLN A 53 14.32 -5.39 1.70
C GLN A 53 13.08 -4.58 2.07
N ARG A 54 12.37 -4.96 3.13
CA ARG A 54 11.18 -4.22 3.61
C ARG A 54 11.55 -2.83 4.08
N GLU A 55 12.59 -2.69 4.91
CA GLU A 55 13.01 -1.40 5.46
C GLU A 55 13.42 -0.41 4.36
N VAL A 56 14.28 -0.84 3.43
CA VAL A 56 14.68 -0.01 2.28
C VAL A 56 13.45 0.36 1.45
N PHE A 57 12.57 -0.60 1.21
CA PHE A 57 11.37 -0.37 0.44
C PHE A 57 10.47 0.70 1.09
N GLN A 58 10.13 0.54 2.36
CA GLN A 58 9.29 1.48 3.11
C GLN A 58 9.95 2.85 3.22
N LYS A 59 11.27 2.91 3.42
CA LYS A 59 11.99 4.18 3.48
C LYS A 59 11.96 4.93 2.14
N CYS A 60 12.24 4.24 1.04
CA CYS A 60 12.16 4.82 -0.31
C CYS A 60 10.74 5.29 -0.64
N LEU A 61 9.73 4.50 -0.27
CA LEU A 61 8.34 4.86 -0.45
C LEU A 61 7.98 6.11 0.36
N SER A 62 8.35 6.20 1.63
CA SER A 62 8.13 7.40 2.46
C SER A 62 8.76 8.65 1.83
N THR A 63 10.02 8.57 1.38
CA THR A 63 10.70 9.69 0.71
C THR A 63 10.00 10.09 -0.60
N LEU A 64 9.51 9.13 -1.37
CA LEU A 64 8.79 9.41 -2.61
C LEU A 64 7.44 10.10 -2.37
N LEU A 65 6.80 9.81 -1.23
CA LEU A 65 5.47 10.31 -0.88
C LEU A 65 5.49 11.57 -0.03
N GLU A 66 6.63 11.93 0.56
CA GLU A 66 6.83 13.14 1.36
C GLU A 66 6.30 14.41 0.68
N PRO A 67 6.52 14.68 -0.63
CA PRO A 67 5.96 15.86 -1.28
C PRO A 67 4.42 15.88 -1.35
N ILE A 68 3.77 14.71 -1.33
CA ILE A 68 2.31 14.59 -1.30
C ILE A 68 1.80 14.83 0.14
N VAL A 69 2.55 14.35 1.12
CA VAL A 69 2.22 14.48 2.55
C VAL A 69 2.47 15.90 3.08
N GLU A 70 3.42 16.63 2.52
CA GLU A 70 3.81 17.99 2.93
C GLU A 70 3.33 19.07 1.94
N GLY A 71 2.87 18.65 0.77
CA GLY A 71 2.42 19.54 -0.29
C GLY A 71 1.15 20.32 0.06
N PRO A 72 0.81 21.34 -0.73
CA PRO A 72 -0.37 22.16 -0.50
C PRO A 72 -1.67 21.36 -0.69
N GLU A 73 -2.76 21.89 -0.16
CA GLU A 73 -4.10 21.38 -0.45
C GLU A 73 -4.38 21.43 -1.97
N LEU A 74 -4.84 20.31 -2.51
CA LEU A 74 -5.13 20.17 -3.94
C LEU A 74 -6.56 20.65 -4.24
N HIS A 75 -6.70 21.66 -5.09
CA HIS A 75 -7.98 22.15 -5.59
C HIS A 75 -8.06 22.02 -7.11
N PHE A 76 -9.26 21.80 -7.64
CA PHE A 76 -9.51 21.81 -9.08
C PHE A 76 -10.32 23.04 -9.44
N VAL A 77 -9.84 23.78 -10.44
CA VAL A 77 -10.58 24.88 -11.05
C VAL A 77 -11.26 24.38 -12.31
N VAL A 78 -12.58 24.37 -12.32
CA VAL A 78 -13.40 23.97 -13.47
C VAL A 78 -14.21 25.17 -13.92
N ARG A 79 -13.91 25.69 -15.12
CA ARG A 79 -14.58 26.87 -15.70
C ARG A 79 -14.52 28.13 -14.81
N GLY A 80 -13.47 28.27 -14.02
CA GLY A 80 -13.28 29.41 -13.10
C GLY A 80 -13.81 29.15 -11.68
N ASP A 81 -14.59 28.08 -11.47
CA ASP A 81 -15.08 27.71 -10.15
C ASP A 81 -14.14 26.71 -9.47
N ILE A 82 -13.88 26.92 -8.18
CA ILE A 82 -13.17 25.94 -7.35
C ILE A 82 -14.15 24.85 -6.95
N ILE A 83 -13.89 23.61 -7.36
CA ILE A 83 -14.66 22.45 -6.93
C ILE A 83 -13.90 21.76 -5.79
N THR A 84 -14.50 21.72 -4.61
CA THR A 84 -14.00 20.92 -3.48
C THR A 84 -14.26 19.45 -3.75
N PHE A 85 -13.22 18.64 -3.73
CA PHE A 85 -13.30 17.19 -3.84
C PHE A 85 -12.15 16.57 -3.02
N ILE A 86 -12.34 15.32 -2.60
CA ILE A 86 -11.29 14.54 -1.92
C ILE A 86 -10.45 13.86 -3.01
N PRO A 87 -9.17 14.25 -3.19
CA PRO A 87 -8.31 13.57 -4.15
C PRO A 87 -8.09 12.14 -3.72
N ARG A 88 -8.41 11.18 -4.59
CA ARG A 88 -7.97 9.80 -4.46
C ARG A 88 -6.70 9.66 -5.26
N ILE A 89 -5.59 9.37 -4.62
CA ILE A 89 -4.28 9.24 -5.25
C ILE A 89 -3.92 7.76 -5.33
N SER A 90 -3.73 7.27 -6.55
CA SER A 90 -3.30 5.90 -6.83
C SER A 90 -1.85 5.90 -7.28
N ILE A 91 -0.96 5.36 -6.45
CA ILE A 91 0.50 5.44 -6.63
C ILE A 91 1.10 4.12 -7.13
N ILE A 92 0.37 3.03 -6.94
CA ILE A 92 0.91 1.70 -7.22
C ILE A 92 -0.11 0.89 -8.00
N ILE A 93 0.39 0.30 -9.08
CA ILE A 93 -0.30 -0.73 -9.86
C ILE A 93 0.40 -2.06 -9.56
N ALA A 94 -0.21 -2.85 -8.68
CA ALA A 94 0.39 -4.06 -8.14
C ALA A 94 -0.50 -5.28 -8.41
N ASP A 95 0.08 -6.46 -8.61
CA ASP A 95 -0.68 -7.67 -8.29
C ASP A 95 -0.79 -7.86 -6.77
N MET A 96 -1.54 -8.86 -6.32
CA MET A 96 -1.78 -9.09 -4.90
C MET A 96 -0.47 -9.30 -4.13
N ILE A 97 0.48 -10.05 -4.69
CA ILE A 97 1.76 -10.36 -4.04
C ILE A 97 2.64 -9.12 -3.92
N GLU A 98 2.67 -8.28 -4.96
CA GLU A 98 3.34 -6.98 -4.93
C GLU A 98 2.69 -6.06 -3.88
N ALA A 99 1.35 -6.01 -3.84
CA ALA A 99 0.63 -5.17 -2.89
C ALA A 99 0.89 -5.58 -1.44
N ASP A 100 0.95 -6.87 -1.13
CA ASP A 100 1.28 -7.35 0.23
C ASP A 100 2.67 -6.86 0.68
N LYS A 101 3.65 -6.84 -0.24
CA LYS A 101 5.00 -6.31 0.04
C LYS A 101 4.98 -4.81 0.28
N PHE A 102 4.24 -4.06 -0.53
CA PHE A 102 4.16 -2.60 -0.42
C PHE A 102 3.48 -2.16 0.87
N THR A 103 2.50 -2.95 1.31
CA THR A 103 1.70 -2.69 2.50
C THR A 103 2.30 -3.30 3.76
N ASN A 104 3.45 -3.97 3.65
CA ASN A 104 4.13 -4.61 4.77
C ASN A 104 3.25 -5.64 5.53
N VAL A 105 2.46 -6.44 4.80
CA VAL A 105 1.64 -7.51 5.38
C VAL A 105 2.08 -8.89 4.90
N TYR A 106 1.68 -9.91 5.66
CA TYR A 106 1.87 -11.28 5.20
C TYR A 106 0.95 -11.58 4.02
N GLN A 107 1.47 -12.37 3.09
CA GLN A 107 0.67 -12.88 1.97
C GLN A 107 -0.54 -13.66 2.49
N PRO A 108 -1.70 -13.60 1.82
CA PRO A 108 -2.91 -14.29 2.25
C PRO A 108 -2.72 -15.79 2.53
N SER A 109 -1.89 -16.48 1.74
CA SER A 109 -1.59 -17.91 1.92
C SER A 109 -0.83 -18.24 3.20
N CYS A 110 -0.11 -17.25 3.75
CA CYS A 110 0.76 -17.38 4.93
C CYS A 110 0.20 -16.61 6.13
N SER A 111 -1.02 -16.09 6.04
CA SER A 111 -1.62 -15.17 7.00
C SER A 111 -2.72 -15.86 7.81
N ARG A 112 -2.76 -15.59 9.12
CA ARG A 112 -3.88 -16.00 10.00
C ARG A 112 -5.10 -15.12 9.78
N ARG A 113 -4.89 -13.86 9.40
CA ARG A 113 -5.91 -12.84 9.16
C ARG A 113 -5.71 -12.27 7.75
N PRO A 114 -6.09 -12.99 6.69
CA PRO A 114 -5.69 -12.67 5.31
C PRO A 114 -6.43 -11.47 4.71
N CYS A 115 -7.55 -11.04 5.30
CA CYS A 115 -8.32 -9.92 4.77
C CYS A 115 -7.63 -8.58 5.04
N ALA A 116 -7.44 -7.76 4.01
CA ALA A 116 -6.88 -6.41 4.16
C ALA A 116 -7.77 -5.43 4.94
N LYS A 117 -9.07 -5.73 5.10
CA LYS A 117 -10.07 -4.82 5.69
C LYS A 117 -10.55 -5.23 7.08
N CYS A 118 -10.39 -6.50 7.47
CA CYS A 118 -10.89 -7.01 8.74
C CYS A 118 -9.97 -8.08 9.31
N LEU A 119 -10.13 -8.35 10.59
CA LEU A 119 -9.38 -9.35 11.33
C LEU A 119 -10.12 -10.68 11.42
N VAL A 120 -10.87 -11.05 10.38
CA VAL A 120 -11.49 -12.39 10.29
C VAL A 120 -10.40 -13.44 10.14
N SER A 121 -10.55 -14.57 10.85
CA SER A 121 -9.62 -15.69 10.78
C SER A 121 -9.67 -16.30 9.40
N ARG A 122 -8.55 -16.84 8.93
CA ARG A 122 -8.50 -17.65 7.71
C ARG A 122 -9.55 -18.77 7.73
N ASP A 123 -9.76 -19.38 8.88
CA ASP A 123 -10.66 -20.53 9.03
C ASP A 123 -12.15 -20.10 9.03
N ASP A 124 -12.42 -18.81 9.26
CA ASP A 124 -13.77 -18.24 9.31
C ASP A 124 -14.15 -17.47 8.03
N LEU A 125 -13.31 -17.45 7.00
CA LEU A 125 -13.57 -16.66 5.78
C LEU A 125 -14.87 -17.05 5.05
N ASN A 126 -15.28 -18.32 5.16
CA ASN A 126 -16.51 -18.83 4.57
C ASN A 126 -17.70 -18.84 5.56
N ASN A 127 -17.49 -18.36 6.78
CA ASN A 127 -18.51 -18.35 7.81
C ASN A 127 -19.45 -17.16 7.63
N THR A 128 -20.61 -17.40 7.02
CA THR A 128 -21.64 -16.37 6.79
C THR A 128 -22.41 -15.99 8.06
N ASN A 129 -22.22 -16.71 9.16
CA ASN A 129 -22.93 -16.48 10.43
C ASN A 129 -22.16 -15.54 11.38
N LEU A 130 -21.03 -14.97 10.94
CA LEU A 130 -20.30 -13.99 11.73
C LEU A 130 -21.16 -12.73 11.95
N THR A 131 -21.55 -12.49 13.19
CA THR A 131 -22.35 -11.32 13.58
C THR A 131 -21.49 -10.09 13.83
N GLU A 132 -20.23 -10.27 14.25
CA GLU A 132 -19.30 -9.19 14.54
C GLU A 132 -18.02 -9.36 13.73
N ILE A 133 -17.66 -8.32 12.97
CA ILE A 133 -16.46 -8.26 12.16
C ILE A 133 -15.60 -7.12 12.68
N ILE A 134 -14.44 -7.47 13.25
CA ILE A 134 -13.49 -6.48 13.74
C ILE A 134 -12.75 -5.88 12.53
N PRO A 135 -12.84 -4.55 12.31
CA PRO A 135 -12.15 -3.90 11.21
C PRO A 135 -10.64 -3.88 11.44
N ARG A 136 -9.87 -3.96 10.37
CA ARG A 136 -8.42 -3.74 10.38
C ARG A 136 -8.18 -2.24 10.23
N THR A 137 -7.90 -1.56 11.33
CA THR A 137 -7.66 -0.11 11.36
C THR A 137 -6.18 0.22 11.58
N LEU A 138 -5.79 1.42 11.18
CA LEU A 138 -4.44 1.94 11.37
C LEU A 138 -3.98 1.91 12.81
N ASP A 139 -4.83 2.40 13.72
CA ASP A 139 -4.50 2.47 15.13
C ASP A 139 -4.36 1.07 15.74
N ALA A 140 -5.22 0.12 15.32
CA ALA A 140 -5.10 -1.27 15.75
C ALA A 140 -3.81 -1.92 15.23
N MET A 141 -3.38 -1.63 13.99
CA MET A 141 -2.14 -2.20 13.46
C MET A 141 -0.91 -1.59 14.16
N LYS A 142 -0.90 -0.28 14.40
CA LYS A 142 0.14 0.39 15.19
C LYS A 142 0.23 -0.20 16.59
N GLN A 143 -0.91 -0.41 17.26
CA GLN A 143 -0.97 -1.01 18.57
C GLN A 143 -0.46 -2.45 18.56
N ALA A 144 -0.85 -3.27 17.58
CA ALA A 144 -0.38 -4.65 17.46
C ALA A 144 1.15 -4.74 17.34
N ILE A 145 1.78 -3.84 16.55
CA ILE A 145 3.25 -3.76 16.48
C ILE A 145 3.85 -3.38 17.83
N ASN A 146 3.31 -2.35 18.49
CA ASN A 146 3.82 -1.89 19.79
C ASN A 146 3.68 -2.95 20.90
N SER A 147 2.65 -3.80 20.80
CA SER A 147 2.38 -4.90 21.73
C SER A 147 3.12 -6.20 21.38
N GLY A 148 3.84 -6.27 20.25
CA GLY A 148 4.51 -7.49 19.78
C GLY A 148 3.57 -8.58 19.24
N GLU A 149 2.34 -8.20 18.87
CA GLU A 149 1.30 -9.06 18.31
C GLU A 149 1.26 -9.01 16.77
N ASP A 150 2.25 -8.40 16.12
CA ASP A 150 2.32 -8.16 14.67
C ASP A 150 2.03 -9.43 13.84
N LYS A 151 2.58 -10.58 14.26
CA LYS A 151 2.36 -11.87 13.60
C LYS A 151 0.90 -12.33 13.65
N ASP A 152 0.21 -12.12 14.76
CA ASP A 152 -1.20 -12.53 14.92
C ASP A 152 -2.13 -11.65 14.08
N TYR A 153 -1.77 -10.38 13.94
CA TYR A 153 -2.45 -9.44 13.05
C TYR A 153 -2.00 -9.57 11.60
N SER A 154 -1.03 -10.44 11.32
CA SER A 154 -0.49 -10.72 9.99
C SER A 154 0.07 -9.45 9.32
N ILE A 155 0.77 -8.64 10.10
CA ILE A 155 1.54 -7.47 9.68
C ILE A 155 3.01 -7.67 10.00
N HIS A 156 3.91 -7.07 9.22
CA HIS A 156 5.33 -7.05 9.54
C HIS A 156 5.65 -5.84 10.45
N PRO A 157 6.65 -5.95 11.35
CA PRO A 157 6.90 -4.94 12.38
C PRO A 157 7.54 -3.65 11.87
N GLU A 158 8.06 -3.61 10.63
CA GLU A 158 8.66 -2.40 10.07
C GLU A 158 7.61 -1.31 9.82
N LYS A 159 8.01 -0.04 10.02
CA LYS A 159 7.13 1.12 9.82
C LYS A 159 6.61 1.16 8.38
N ASN A 160 5.29 1.24 8.23
CA ASN A 160 4.63 1.37 6.94
C ASN A 160 4.56 2.84 6.49
N ALA A 161 5.01 3.13 5.28
CA ALA A 161 5.06 4.47 4.70
C ALA A 161 3.68 5.12 4.53
N PHE A 162 2.62 4.32 4.36
CA PHE A 162 1.27 4.82 4.12
C PHE A 162 0.58 5.36 5.37
N TRP A 163 1.09 5.00 6.56
CA TRP A 163 0.50 5.33 7.85
C TRP A 163 0.54 6.82 8.21
N GLU A 164 1.43 7.59 7.56
CA GLU A 164 1.61 9.03 7.82
C GLU A 164 0.78 9.91 6.87
N ILE A 165 0.17 9.31 5.84
CA ILE A 165 -0.29 10.03 4.66
C ILE A 165 -1.69 10.62 4.83
N ARG A 166 -2.55 9.97 5.63
CA ARG A 166 -3.98 10.29 5.67
C ARG A 166 -4.32 11.58 6.44
N TYR A 167 -3.42 12.09 7.28
CA TYR A 167 -3.79 13.05 8.32
C TYR A 167 -3.66 14.53 7.96
N ARG A 168 -2.88 14.92 6.93
CA ARG A 168 -2.55 16.34 6.73
C ARG A 168 -3.42 17.09 5.71
N HIS A 169 -3.80 16.49 4.58
CA HIS A 169 -4.38 17.27 3.47
C HIS A 169 -5.65 16.66 2.85
N GLY A 170 -6.38 15.81 3.58
CA GLY A 170 -7.73 15.39 3.16
C GLY A 170 -7.77 14.57 1.86
N PHE A 171 -6.70 13.87 1.50
CA PHE A 171 -6.67 12.96 0.35
C PHE A 171 -6.65 11.49 0.78
N GLU A 172 -7.15 10.62 -0.08
CA GLU A 172 -7.18 9.18 0.12
C GLU A 172 -6.14 8.50 -0.75
N LEU A 173 -5.22 7.77 -0.15
CA LEU A 173 -4.28 6.94 -0.88
C LEU A 173 -4.87 5.56 -1.19
N ILE A 174 -4.74 5.12 -2.43
CA ILE A 174 -5.28 3.84 -2.88
C ILE A 174 -4.21 3.07 -3.62
N LEU A 175 -4.04 1.79 -3.28
CA LEU A 175 -3.31 0.87 -4.12
C LEU A 175 -4.28 0.24 -5.11
N VAL A 176 -3.94 0.27 -6.38
CA VAL A 176 -4.79 -0.27 -7.43
C VAL A 176 -4.24 -1.61 -7.85
N SER A 177 -5.07 -2.65 -7.73
CA SER A 177 -4.68 -3.96 -8.22
C SER A 177 -4.67 -3.98 -9.76
N LYS A 178 -3.73 -4.72 -10.37
CA LYS A 178 -3.68 -4.97 -11.82
C LYS A 178 -5.00 -5.53 -12.37
N ILE A 179 -5.79 -6.24 -11.55
CA ILE A 179 -7.10 -6.80 -11.92
C ILE A 179 -8.27 -5.80 -11.72
N GLY A 180 -8.00 -4.52 -11.48
CA GLY A 180 -9.02 -3.47 -11.39
C GLY A 180 -9.81 -3.42 -10.08
N LEU A 181 -9.61 -4.40 -9.19
CA LEU A 181 -10.14 -4.37 -7.83
C LEU A 181 -9.43 -3.26 -7.04
N ARG A 182 -10.26 -2.31 -6.55
CA ARG A 182 -9.83 -1.30 -5.58
C ARG A 182 -9.77 -1.95 -4.21
N THR A 183 -8.64 -2.57 -3.91
CA THR A 183 -8.34 -2.86 -2.51
C THR A 183 -7.66 -1.60 -1.99
N ALA A 184 -8.44 -0.72 -1.37
CA ALA A 184 -7.83 0.21 -0.44
C ALA A 184 -7.23 -0.66 0.66
N TYR A 185 -5.92 -0.88 0.58
CA TYR A 185 -5.17 -1.41 1.71
C TYR A 185 -5.09 -0.26 2.70
N TYR A 186 -6.19 -0.08 3.42
CA TYR A 186 -6.22 0.69 4.63
C TYR A 186 -5.46 -0.15 5.65
N LEU A 187 -4.15 0.02 5.66
CA LEU A 187 -3.37 -0.19 6.85
C LEU A 187 -3.18 1.18 7.44
#